data_AF-A0A7K2IZY2-F1
#
_entry.id   AF-A0A7K2IZY2-F1
#
_cell.length_a   1.000
_cell.length_b   1.000
_cell.length_c   1.000
_cell.angle_alpha   90.00
_cell.angle_beta   90.00
_cell.angle_gamma   90.00
#
_symmetry.space_group_name_H-M   'P 1'
#
loop_
_entity.id
_entity.type
_entity.pdbx_description
1 polymer ?
#
loop_
_entity_poly.entity_id
_entity_poly.type
_entity_poly.pdbx_seq_one_letter_code
_entity_poly.pdbx_strand_id
1 'polypeptide(L)'
;MSEQQPKKDLPPEAMGNEKWHDTTDAVWMRSSLSDPESEAIVEVAEFDDGFRAVRDGKSPEKGTLFFTPAEWEAFTLGARDGEFDIPEEHLTEEEIALQRERANQPAEWVPSPLLTPKAREEYERRRAAKA
;
A
#
# COMPACT_ATOMS: atom_id res chain seq x y z
N MET A 1 -6.85 28.94 17.91
CA MET A 1 -7.30 29.41 16.57
C MET A 1 -6.60 28.51 15.58
N SER A 2 -7.25 27.44 15.10
CA SER A 2 -6.62 26.52 14.17
C SER A 2 -6.64 27.18 12.80
N GLU A 3 -5.47 27.50 12.24
CA GLU A 3 -5.34 27.95 10.86
C GLU A 3 -5.87 26.84 9.95
N GLN A 4 -7.01 27.11 9.31
CA GLN A 4 -7.51 26.25 8.24
C GLN A 4 -6.57 26.45 7.05
N GLN A 5 -5.86 25.40 6.68
CA GLN A 5 -5.12 25.35 5.43
C GLN A 5 -6.05 25.76 4.27
N PRO A 6 -5.55 26.47 3.26
CA PRO A 6 -6.36 26.87 2.11
C PRO A 6 -7.00 25.61 1.52
N LYS A 7 -8.32 25.61 1.36
CA LYS A 7 -9.07 24.55 0.68
C LYS A 7 -8.54 24.45 -0.75
N LYS A 8 -7.51 23.63 -0.97
CA LYS A 8 -7.17 23.09 -2.28
C LYS A 8 -8.47 22.47 -2.79
N ASP A 9 -8.91 22.85 -3.99
CA ASP A 9 -10.10 22.25 -4.59
C ASP A 9 -9.92 20.73 -4.55
N LEU A 10 -10.71 20.09 -3.70
CA LEU A 10 -10.63 18.66 -3.48
C LEU A 10 -11.00 17.97 -4.79
N PRO A 11 -10.22 16.99 -5.27
CA PRO A 11 -10.58 16.29 -6.48
C PRO A 11 -11.88 15.49 -6.22
N PRO A 12 -12.65 15.14 -7.26
CA PRO A 12 -13.96 14.50 -7.11
C PRO A 12 -13.97 13.27 -6.18
N GLU A 13 -12.90 12.47 -6.19
CA GLU A 13 -12.71 11.29 -5.35
C GLU A 13 -12.54 11.58 -3.85
N ALA A 14 -12.21 12.83 -3.50
CA ALA A 14 -12.08 13.29 -2.13
C ALA A 14 -13.39 13.83 -1.54
N MET A 15 -14.39 14.13 -2.39
CA MET A 15 -15.63 14.77 -1.95
C MET A 15 -16.48 13.79 -1.14
N GLY A 16 -16.57 14.02 0.18
CA GLY A 16 -17.37 13.20 1.10
C GLY A 16 -16.70 11.92 1.56
N ASN A 17 -15.44 11.68 1.19
CA ASN A 17 -14.65 10.55 1.70
C ASN A 17 -13.82 11.00 2.89
N GLU A 18 -14.29 10.69 4.09
CA GLU A 18 -13.61 11.04 5.36
C GLU A 18 -12.24 10.37 5.53
N LYS A 19 -11.93 9.34 4.73
CA LYS A 19 -10.66 8.61 4.76
C LYS A 19 -9.64 9.16 3.75
N TRP A 20 -10.06 10.07 2.88
CA TRP A 20 -9.22 10.54 1.79
C TRP A 20 -7.98 11.29 2.31
N HIS A 21 -6.85 11.02 1.66
CA HIS A 21 -5.60 11.73 1.87
C HIS A 21 -5.00 12.12 0.51
N ASP A 22 -4.30 13.26 0.46
CA ASP A 22 -3.58 13.66 -0.75
C ASP A 22 -2.41 12.69 -1.00
N THR A 23 -2.50 11.96 -2.11
CA THR A 23 -1.51 10.95 -2.50
C THR A 23 -0.49 11.42 -3.53
N THR A 24 -0.56 12.71 -3.94
CA THR A 24 0.28 13.28 -5.02
C THR A 24 1.77 13.02 -4.77
N ASP A 25 2.22 13.20 -3.54
CA ASP A 25 3.61 12.99 -3.10
C ASP A 25 3.71 11.94 -1.99
N ALA A 26 2.76 11.00 -1.93
CA ALA A 26 2.79 9.94 -0.95
C ALA A 26 3.97 8.96 -1.22
N VAL A 27 4.57 8.46 -0.15
CA VAL A 27 5.62 7.45 -0.23
C VAL A 27 4.98 6.07 -0.38
N TRP A 28 4.78 5.67 -1.63
CA TRP A 28 4.30 4.35 -2.02
C TRP A 28 5.39 3.30 -1.92
N MET A 29 5.05 2.19 -1.29
CA MET A 29 5.97 1.10 -1.00
C MET A 29 5.31 -0.24 -1.33
N ARG A 30 6.14 -1.25 -1.59
CA ARG A 30 5.72 -2.61 -1.97
C ARG A 30 6.64 -3.66 -1.36
N SER A 31 6.24 -4.92 -1.47
CA SER A 31 7.10 -6.05 -1.13
C SER A 31 8.27 -6.15 -2.13
N SER A 32 9.46 -6.50 -1.63
CA SER A 32 10.60 -6.88 -2.47
C SER A 32 10.33 -8.13 -3.32
N LEU A 33 9.30 -8.91 -2.98
CA LEU A 33 8.85 -10.08 -3.74
C LEU A 33 7.89 -9.73 -4.88
N SER A 34 7.52 -8.45 -5.04
CA SER A 34 6.73 -7.99 -6.18
C SER A 34 7.56 -8.04 -7.47
N ASP A 35 7.44 -9.16 -8.18
CA ASP A 35 8.04 -9.34 -9.51
C ASP A 35 7.47 -8.31 -10.50
N PRO A 36 8.31 -7.55 -11.24
CA PRO A 36 7.86 -6.66 -12.30
C PRO A 36 6.97 -7.32 -13.35
N GLU A 37 7.17 -8.61 -13.61
CA GLU A 37 6.37 -9.40 -14.55
C GLU A 37 5.01 -9.81 -13.97
N SER A 38 4.82 -9.73 -12.64
CA SER A 38 3.55 -10.08 -11.98
C SER A 38 2.44 -9.09 -12.31
N GLU A 39 1.27 -9.57 -12.71
CA GLU A 39 0.08 -8.73 -12.95
C GLU A 39 -0.53 -8.14 -11.66
N ALA A 40 -0.10 -8.57 -10.48
CA ALA A 40 -0.66 -8.16 -9.20
C ALA A 40 0.40 -7.56 -8.27
N ILE A 41 0.64 -6.25 -8.40
CA ILE A 41 1.53 -5.50 -7.51
C ILE A 41 0.66 -4.59 -6.65
N VAL A 42 0.62 -4.85 -5.34
CA VAL A 42 -0.04 -3.98 -4.36
C VAL A 42 0.98 -3.00 -3.82
N GLU A 43 0.64 -1.71 -3.87
CA GLU A 43 1.42 -0.65 -3.24
C GLU A 43 0.63 0.00 -2.11
N VAL A 44 1.32 0.34 -1.03
CA VAL A 44 0.73 0.97 0.15
C VAL A 44 1.51 2.23 0.53
N ALA A 45 0.80 3.29 0.89
CA ALA A 45 1.35 4.50 1.47
C ALA A 45 0.89 4.69 2.92
N GLU A 46 1.81 5.17 3.76
CA GLU A 46 1.58 5.44 5.18
C GLU A 46 1.50 6.94 5.46
N PHE A 47 0.49 7.33 6.25
CA PHE A 47 0.28 8.70 6.75
C PHE A 47 0.55 8.79 8.26
N ASP A 48 0.87 10.01 8.72
CA ASP A 48 1.29 10.29 10.10
C ASP A 48 0.19 10.05 11.15
N ASP A 49 -1.08 10.10 10.73
CA ASP A 49 -2.25 9.82 11.56
C ASP A 49 -2.66 8.34 11.59
N GLY A 50 -1.87 7.48 10.94
CA GLY A 50 -2.08 6.03 10.90
C GLY A 50 -2.96 5.55 9.76
N PHE A 51 -3.54 6.43 8.94
CA PHE A 51 -4.28 6.00 7.75
C PHE A 51 -3.36 5.31 6.75
N ARG A 52 -3.95 4.48 5.89
CA ARG A 52 -3.26 3.83 4.78
C ARG A 52 -3.99 4.05 3.48
N ALA A 53 -3.22 4.30 2.43
CA ALA A 53 -3.72 4.28 1.06
C ALA A 53 -3.16 3.03 0.35
N VAL A 54 -3.98 2.37 -0.45
CA VAL A 54 -3.64 1.16 -1.20
C VAL A 54 -3.99 1.38 -2.67
N ARG A 55 -3.10 0.98 -3.58
CA ARG A 55 -3.36 1.05 -5.03
C ARG A 55 -2.77 -0.15 -5.78
N ASP A 56 -3.22 -0.32 -7.01
CA ASP A 56 -2.57 -1.16 -8.02
C ASP A 56 -1.29 -0.46 -8.49
N GLY A 57 -0.13 -1.09 -8.24
CA GLY A 57 1.18 -0.58 -8.63
C GLY A 57 1.46 -0.63 -10.13
N LYS A 58 0.75 -1.48 -10.89
CA LYS A 58 0.82 -1.51 -12.36
C LYS A 58 -0.16 -0.53 -13.01
N SER A 59 -1.25 -0.19 -12.33
CA SER A 59 -2.24 0.77 -12.82
C SER A 59 -2.72 1.76 -11.73
N PRO A 60 -1.84 2.65 -11.22
CA PRO A 60 -2.20 3.61 -10.16
C PRO A 60 -3.38 4.51 -10.50
N GLU A 61 -3.62 4.78 -11.77
CA GLU A 61 -4.70 5.62 -12.29
C GLU A 61 -6.10 4.99 -12.11
N LYS A 62 -6.19 3.68 -11.86
CA LYS A 62 -7.47 3.00 -11.62
C LYS A 62 -8.12 3.39 -10.30
N GLY A 63 -7.37 4.02 -9.40
CA GLY A 63 -7.89 4.57 -8.16
C GLY A 63 -7.06 4.17 -6.95
N THR A 64 -7.46 4.72 -5.80
CA THR A 64 -6.82 4.47 -4.50
C THR A 64 -7.89 4.13 -3.48
N LEU A 65 -7.65 3.07 -2.72
CA LEU A 65 -8.44 2.70 -1.56
C LEU A 65 -7.83 3.32 -0.31
N PHE A 66 -8.67 3.82 0.59
CA PHE A 66 -8.23 4.41 1.86
C PHE A 66 -8.77 3.61 3.03
N PHE A 67 -7.90 3.33 3.99
CA PHE A 67 -8.18 2.56 5.20
C PHE A 67 -7.92 3.44 6.42
N THR A 68 -8.87 3.41 7.35
CA THR A 68 -8.63 3.90 8.72
C THR A 68 -7.58 3.03 9.42
N PRO A 69 -6.94 3.50 10.51
CA PRO A 69 -6.00 2.68 11.27
C PRO A 69 -6.60 1.34 11.71
N ALA A 70 -7.85 1.34 12.19
CA ALA A 70 -8.53 0.13 12.65
C ALA A 70 -8.88 -0.84 11.51
N GLU A 71 -9.30 -0.32 10.35
CA GLU A 71 -9.54 -1.16 9.17
C GLU A 71 -8.26 -1.78 8.63
N TRP A 72 -7.16 -1.03 8.65
CA TRP A 72 -5.85 -1.56 8.24
C TRP A 72 -5.34 -2.64 9.18
N GLU A 73 -5.49 -2.44 10.50
CA GLU A 73 -5.18 -3.47 11.49
C GLU A 73 -6.00 -4.74 11.27
N ALA A 74 -7.33 -4.61 11.14
CA ALA A 74 -8.20 -5.76 10.87
C ALA A 74 -7.84 -6.47 9.54
N PHE A 75 -7.63 -5.71 8.47
CA PHE A 75 -7.24 -6.25 7.15
C PHE A 75 -5.92 -7.03 7.22
N THR A 76 -4.90 -6.46 7.86
CA THR A 76 -3.57 -7.10 7.94
C THR A 76 -3.55 -8.33 8.84
N LEU A 77 -4.36 -8.35 9.90
CA LEU A 77 -4.54 -9.54 10.73
C LEU A 77 -5.25 -10.65 9.94
N GLY A 78 -6.38 -10.36 9.29
CA GLY A 78 -7.09 -11.34 8.45
C GLY A 78 -6.22 -11.88 7.31
N ALA A 79 -5.46 -11.01 6.64
CA ALA A 79 -4.52 -11.42 5.59
C ALA A 79 -3.42 -12.35 6.11
N ARG A 80 -2.91 -12.13 7.33
CA ARG A 80 -1.92 -13.01 7.96
C ARG A 80 -2.50 -14.34 8.43
N ASP A 81 -3.78 -14.34 8.78
CA ASP A 81 -4.51 -15.55 9.15
C ASP A 81 -4.96 -16.37 7.92
N GLY A 82 -4.60 -15.93 6.70
CA GLY A 82 -4.88 -16.63 5.45
C GLY A 82 -6.29 -16.41 4.91
N GLU A 83 -7.00 -15.35 5.33
CA GLU A 83 -8.37 -15.07 4.87
C GLU A 83 -8.47 -14.89 3.34
N PHE A 84 -7.37 -14.49 2.70
CA PHE A 84 -7.26 -14.31 1.25
C PHE A 84 -6.46 -15.41 0.54
N ASP A 85 -6.03 -16.45 1.26
CA ASP A 85 -5.37 -17.59 0.64
C ASP A 85 -6.37 -18.32 -0.27
N ILE A 86 -5.90 -18.76 -1.44
CA ILE A 86 -6.75 -19.51 -2.36
C ILE A 86 -6.93 -20.91 -1.77
N PRO A 87 -8.17 -21.42 -1.64
CA PRO A 87 -8.41 -22.78 -1.18
C PRO A 87 -7.60 -23.79 -2.01
N GLU A 88 -6.92 -24.73 -1.35
CA GLU A 88 -5.97 -25.65 -2.01
C GLU A 88 -6.64 -26.50 -3.10
N GLU A 89 -7.94 -26.76 -2.99
CA GLU A 89 -8.72 -27.44 -4.03
C GLU A 89 -8.79 -26.69 -5.37
N HIS A 90 -8.45 -25.40 -5.38
CA HIS A 90 -8.39 -24.55 -6.57
C HIS A 90 -6.98 -24.35 -7.10
N LEU A 91 -5.99 -24.97 -6.47
CA LEU A 91 -4.58 -24.82 -6.80
C LEU A 91 -3.99 -26.14 -7.29
N THR A 92 -3.04 -26.04 -8.22
CA THR A 92 -2.13 -27.15 -8.53
C THR A 92 -1.17 -27.41 -7.37
N GLU A 93 -0.55 -28.59 -7.32
CA GLU A 93 0.46 -28.90 -6.29
C GLU A 93 1.62 -27.89 -6.29
N GLU A 94 2.00 -27.39 -7.46
CA GLU A 94 3.01 -26.33 -7.61
C GLU A 94 2.53 -25.01 -7.00
N GLU A 95 1.28 -24.59 -7.25
CA GLU A 95 0.72 -23.37 -6.68
C GLU A 95 0.49 -23.48 -5.17
N ILE A 96 0.12 -24.65 -4.65
CA ILE A 96 0.03 -24.91 -3.20
C ILE A 96 1.41 -24.74 -2.56
N ALA A 97 2.44 -25.31 -3.18
CA ALA A 97 3.81 -25.17 -2.71
C ALA A 97 4.24 -23.70 -2.71
N LEU A 98 3.94 -22.95 -3.79
CA LEU A 98 4.23 -21.52 -3.89
C LEU A 98 3.49 -20.69 -2.84
N GLN A 99 2.20 -20.95 -2.59
CA GLN A 99 1.43 -20.21 -1.57
C GLN A 99 2.02 -20.42 -0.18
N ARG A 100 2.34 -21.68 0.19
CA ARG A 100 2.95 -22.02 1.48
C ARG A 100 4.41 -21.55 1.61
N GLU A 101 5.19 -21.59 0.53
CA GLU A 101 6.59 -21.18 0.53
C GLU A 101 6.73 -19.65 0.57
N ARG A 102 5.96 -18.93 -0.25
CA ARG A 102 5.97 -17.45 -0.27
C ARG A 102 5.53 -16.86 1.06
N ALA A 103 4.58 -17.49 1.75
CA ALA A 103 4.19 -17.08 3.10
C ALA A 103 5.37 -17.06 4.10
N ASN A 104 6.42 -17.85 3.85
CA ASN A 104 7.59 -17.97 4.71
C ASN A 104 8.85 -17.28 4.15
N GLN A 105 8.76 -16.64 2.98
CA GLN A 105 9.90 -15.95 2.38
C GLN A 105 10.09 -14.56 3.02
N PRO A 106 11.31 -14.19 3.45
CA PRO A 106 11.55 -12.85 3.95
C PRO A 106 11.32 -11.82 2.85
N ALA A 107 10.51 -10.81 3.15
CA ALA A 107 10.24 -9.68 2.27
C ALA A 107 10.70 -8.38 2.92
N GLU A 108 11.28 -7.50 2.11
CA GLU A 108 11.60 -6.14 2.52
C GLU A 108 10.56 -5.16 1.98
N TRP A 109 10.38 -4.06 2.70
CA TRP A 109 9.52 -2.95 2.29
C TRP A 109 10.32 -1.99 1.40
N VAL A 110 10.11 -2.05 0.09
CA VAL A 110 10.90 -1.30 -0.91
C VAL A 110 10.07 -0.20 -1.58
N PRO A 111 10.69 0.93 -1.96
CA PRO A 111 9.96 2.03 -2.59
C PRO A 111 9.44 1.65 -3.97
N SER A 112 8.28 2.21 -4.31
CA SER A 112 7.73 2.13 -5.67
C SER A 112 8.74 2.67 -6.70
N PRO A 113 8.86 2.05 -7.88
CA PRO A 113 9.60 2.66 -8.98
C PRO A 113 8.93 3.96 -9.47
N LEU A 114 7.65 4.18 -9.14
CA LEU A 114 6.83 5.30 -9.59
C LEU A 114 6.80 6.47 -8.58
N LEU A 115 7.65 6.47 -7.55
CA LEU A 115 7.73 7.63 -6.65
C LEU A 115 8.07 8.92 -7.39
N THR A 116 7.37 10.00 -7.07
CA THR A 116 7.76 11.35 -7.51
C THR A 116 9.14 11.70 -6.92
N PRO A 117 9.88 12.66 -7.51
CA PRO A 117 11.15 13.12 -6.93
C PRO A 117 11.00 13.54 -5.46
N LYS A 118 9.93 14.27 -5.13
CA LYS A 118 9.64 14.70 -3.76
C LYS A 118 9.30 13.55 -2.82
N ALA A 119 8.50 12.57 -3.26
CA ALA A 119 8.23 11.38 -2.46
C ALA A 119 9.50 10.53 -2.25
N ARG A 120 10.42 10.51 -3.22
CA ARG A 120 11.71 9.82 -3.08
C ARG A 120 12.62 10.52 -2.07
N GLU A 121 12.72 11.84 -2.11
CA GLU A 121 13.44 12.62 -1.10
C GLU A 121 12.86 12.37 0.31
N GLU A 122 11.54 12.32 0.42
CA GLU A 122 10.84 12.01 1.66
C GLU A 122 11.18 10.60 2.17
N TYR A 123 11.17 9.59 1.29
CA TYR A 123 11.55 8.23 1.62
C TYR A 123 12.99 8.16 2.18
N GLU A 124 13.96 8.78 1.50
CA GLU A 124 15.35 8.77 1.96
C GLU A 124 15.51 9.51 3.29
N ARG A 125 14.77 10.62 3.50
CA ARG A 125 14.73 11.32 4.79
C ARG A 125 14.19 10.42 5.91
N ARG A 126 13.07 9.73 5.69
CA ARG A 126 12.47 8.79 6.66
C ARG A 126 13.41 7.62 6.95
N ARG A 127 14.09 7.10 5.93
CA ARG A 127 15.07 6.02 6.07
C ARG A 127 16.27 6.46 6.91
N ALA A 128 16.83 7.63 6.63
CA ALA A 128 17.96 8.18 7.39
C ALA A 128 17.60 8.47 8.86
N ALA A 129 16.36 8.89 9.16
CA ALA A 129 15.91 9.14 10.52
C ALA A 129 15.69 7.86 11.35
N LYS A 130 15.59 6.69 10.72
CA LYS A 130 15.40 5.38 11.37
C LYS A 130 16.71 4.59 11.54
N ALA A 131 17.83 5.09 10.99
CA ALA A 131 19.17 4.49 11.06
C ALA A 131 19.98 5.03 12.24
#